data_AF-A0A3D0S0W4-F1
#
_entry.id   AF-A0A3D0S0W4-F1
#
_cell.length_a   1.000
_cell.length_b   1.000
_cell.length_c   1.000
_cell.angle_alpha   90.00
_cell.angle_beta   90.00
_cell.angle_gamma   90.00
#
_symmetry.space_group_name_H-M   'P 1'
#
loop_
_entity.id
_entity.type
_entity.pdbx_description
1 polymer ?
#
loop_
_entity_poly.entity_id
_entity_poly.type
_entity_poly.pdbx_seq_one_letter_code
_entity_poly.pdbx_strand_id
1 'polypeptide(L)'
;LARQVARAVREEVGSSAAVTAKVSVSDGFRGGVTTEESLDVTSMLEADGALDALQLSGGSSLMNPMYLFRGEAPIHEFAAVMPAPVRWGMRTPMGKRFLKEYEFHEAYFLDKALRFRERLSMPLMLLGGINRRDTMERAMAHGFDFVAMGRALLREPTLVNELIAGREAAGACIHCNRCMPTIYSGTRCVELEPLAHN
;
A
#
# COMPACT_ATOMS: atom_id res chain seq x y z
N LEU A 1 22.45 -2.08 6.27
CA LEU A 1 21.89 -0.74 5.94
C LEU A 1 20.57 -0.45 6.65
N ALA A 2 19.44 -1.09 6.34
CA ALA A 2 18.12 -0.74 6.94
C ALA A 2 18.12 -0.65 8.48
N ARG A 3 18.71 -1.66 9.14
CA ARG A 3 18.90 -1.70 10.60
C ARG A 3 19.74 -0.54 11.15
N GLN A 4 20.84 -0.21 10.47
CA GLN A 4 21.71 0.92 10.85
C GLN A 4 20.97 2.25 10.74
N VAL A 5 20.17 2.43 9.68
CA VAL A 5 19.34 3.63 9.51
C VAL A 5 18.30 3.73 10.62
N ALA A 6 17.59 2.64 10.94
CA ALA A 6 16.60 2.63 12.01
C ALA A 6 17.22 3.02 13.36
N ARG A 7 18.39 2.46 13.69
CA ARG A 7 19.13 2.79 14.92
C ARG A 7 19.59 4.23 14.96
N ALA A 8 20.21 4.72 13.88
CA ALA A 8 20.68 6.10 13.81
C ALA A 8 19.52 7.11 13.93
N VAL A 9 18.38 6.83 13.29
CA VAL A 9 17.18 7.68 13.44
C VAL A 9 16.67 7.65 14.88
N ARG A 10 16.58 6.47 15.50
CA ARG A 10 16.16 6.35 16.91
C ARG A 10 17.10 7.09 17.86
N GLU A 11 18.40 6.96 17.68
CA GLU A 11 19.42 7.66 18.49
C GLU A 11 19.25 9.17 18.40
N GLU A 12 18.98 9.70 17.21
CA GLU A 12 18.78 11.14 16.99
C GLU A 12 17.46 11.66 17.61
N VAL A 13 16.34 10.95 17.39
CA VAL A 13 15.03 11.47 17.82
C VAL A 13 14.66 11.08 19.25
N GLY A 14 15.34 10.11 19.84
CA GLY A 14 15.01 9.58 21.17
C GLY A 14 13.54 9.15 21.26
N SER A 15 12.82 9.65 22.26
CA SER A 15 11.38 9.44 22.44
C SER A 15 10.50 10.59 21.92
N SER A 16 11.08 11.59 21.26
CA SER A 16 10.34 12.79 20.81
C SER A 16 9.42 12.52 19.61
N ALA A 17 9.68 11.44 18.87
CA ALA A 17 8.89 11.03 17.72
C ALA A 17 8.77 9.50 17.65
N ALA A 18 7.64 9.04 17.11
CA ALA A 18 7.48 7.64 16.75
C ALA A 18 8.33 7.32 15.51
N VAL A 19 9.08 6.23 15.56
CA VAL A 19 9.89 5.73 14.44
C VAL A 19 9.26 4.46 13.91
N THR A 20 8.82 4.50 12.66
CA THR A 20 8.19 3.35 11.99
C THR A 20 8.98 3.00 10.73
N ALA A 21 8.82 1.76 10.25
CA ALA A 21 9.32 1.38 8.94
C ALA A 21 8.24 0.69 8.12
N LYS A 22 8.21 0.99 6.82
CA LYS A 22 7.37 0.29 5.86
C LYS A 22 8.18 -0.79 5.15
N VAL A 23 7.70 -2.03 5.21
CA VAL A 23 8.40 -3.21 4.70
C VAL A 23 7.54 -3.96 3.69
N SER A 24 8.17 -4.59 2.70
CA SER A 24 7.48 -5.41 1.70
C SER A 24 7.28 -6.82 2.23
N VAL A 25 6.04 -7.30 2.34
CA VAL A 25 5.70 -8.70 2.65
C VAL A 25 6.08 -9.64 1.52
N SER A 26 6.22 -9.12 0.31
CA SER A 26 6.79 -9.75 -0.88
C SER A 26 6.63 -8.82 -2.07
N ASP A 27 7.55 -8.89 -3.02
CA ASP A 27 7.51 -8.06 -4.23
C ASP A 27 6.68 -8.66 -5.37
N GLY A 28 6.33 -9.95 -5.30
CA GLY A 28 5.46 -10.59 -6.29
C GLY A 28 6.06 -10.77 -7.69
N PHE A 29 7.39 -10.74 -7.83
CA PHE A 29 8.09 -11.07 -9.08
C PHE A 29 9.39 -11.84 -8.79
N ARG A 30 9.92 -12.53 -9.80
CA ARG A 30 11.15 -13.33 -9.67
C ARG A 30 12.36 -12.42 -9.43
N GLY A 31 13.13 -12.70 -8.37
CA GLY A 31 14.29 -11.88 -7.98
C GLY A 31 13.93 -10.66 -7.14
N GLY A 32 12.65 -10.46 -6.81
CA GLY A 32 12.24 -9.53 -5.75
C GLY A 32 12.21 -10.21 -4.38
N VAL A 33 11.99 -9.41 -3.33
CA VAL A 33 11.95 -9.88 -1.94
C VAL A 33 10.84 -10.91 -1.75
N THR A 34 11.22 -12.06 -1.18
CA THR A 34 10.29 -13.12 -0.79
C THR A 34 9.70 -12.87 0.60
N THR A 35 8.61 -13.57 0.93
CA THR A 35 8.01 -13.47 2.26
C THR A 35 8.97 -13.97 3.35
N GLU A 36 9.74 -15.03 3.10
CA GLU A 36 10.72 -15.53 4.09
C GLU A 36 11.84 -14.53 4.36
N GLU A 37 12.45 -13.98 3.31
CA GLU A 37 13.52 -13.00 3.47
C GLU A 37 13.03 -11.76 4.23
N SER A 38 11.80 -11.32 3.97
CA SER A 38 11.20 -10.20 4.69
C SER A 38 10.88 -10.54 6.14
N LEU A 39 10.44 -11.76 6.44
CA LEU A 39 10.26 -12.23 7.83
C LEU A 39 11.58 -12.21 8.60
N ASP A 40 12.67 -12.67 7.99
CA ASP A 40 13.98 -12.63 8.62
C ASP A 40 14.45 -11.20 8.89
N VAL A 41 14.32 -10.30 7.91
CA VAL A 41 14.69 -8.89 8.06
C VAL A 41 13.84 -8.20 9.13
N THR A 42 12.53 -8.46 9.16
CA THR A 42 11.63 -7.84 10.14
C THR A 42 11.85 -8.35 11.55
N SER A 43 12.16 -9.64 11.74
CA SER A 43 12.60 -10.16 13.04
C SER A 43 13.89 -9.50 13.52
N MET A 44 14.84 -9.22 12.62
CA MET A 44 16.06 -8.50 12.99
C MET A 44 15.79 -7.02 13.33
N LEU A 45 14.85 -6.37 12.64
CA LEU A 45 14.43 -4.99 12.93
C LEU A 45 13.70 -4.89 14.27
N GLU A 46 12.86 -5.87 14.60
CA GLU A 46 12.21 -5.97 15.91
C GLU A 46 13.23 -6.17 17.03
N ALA A 47 14.15 -7.14 16.86
CA ALA A 47 15.20 -7.43 17.85
C ALA A 47 16.13 -6.24 18.10
N ASP A 48 16.25 -5.31 17.14
CA ASP A 48 17.02 -4.10 17.31
C ASP A 48 16.38 -3.10 18.28
N GLY A 49 15.06 -3.18 18.50
CA GLY A 49 14.31 -2.31 19.41
C GLY A 49 14.24 -0.84 18.99
N ALA A 50 14.61 -0.52 17.74
CA ALA A 50 14.70 0.87 17.28
C ALA A 50 13.36 1.42 16.76
N LEU A 51 12.41 0.56 16.40
CA LEU A 51 11.15 0.92 15.75
C LEU A 51 9.96 0.69 16.69
N ASP A 52 8.98 1.60 16.66
CA ASP A 52 7.73 1.50 17.43
C ASP A 52 6.67 0.67 16.71
N ALA A 53 6.73 0.60 15.37
CA ALA A 53 5.79 -0.18 14.58
C ALA A 53 6.32 -0.50 13.17
N LEU A 54 5.77 -1.54 12.55
CA LEU A 54 6.01 -1.87 11.15
C LEU A 54 4.73 -1.78 10.31
N GLN A 55 4.81 -1.06 9.19
CA GLN A 55 3.76 -1.08 8.18
C GLN A 55 4.06 -2.14 7.12
N LEU A 56 3.17 -3.12 6.99
CA LEU A 56 3.28 -4.20 6.02
C LEU A 56 2.69 -3.76 4.67
N SER A 57 3.49 -3.78 3.61
CA SER A 57 3.13 -3.41 2.23
C SER A 57 3.58 -4.51 1.26
N GLY A 58 3.39 -4.39 -0.05
CA GLY A 58 3.98 -5.36 -0.98
C GLY A 58 4.07 -4.83 -2.41
N GLY A 59 4.91 -5.47 -3.21
CA GLY A 59 5.11 -5.12 -4.62
C GLY A 59 6.24 -4.13 -4.88
N SER A 60 6.45 -3.84 -6.16
CA SER A 60 7.46 -2.87 -6.62
C SER A 60 6.80 -1.89 -7.57
N SER A 61 6.97 -0.59 -7.34
CA SER A 61 6.45 0.47 -8.22
C SER A 61 7.01 0.39 -9.65
N LEU A 62 8.19 -0.21 -9.82
CA LEU A 62 8.86 -0.33 -11.11
C LEU A 62 8.60 -1.69 -11.76
N MET A 63 8.78 -2.78 -11.01
CA MET A 63 8.79 -4.12 -11.59
C MET A 63 7.42 -4.81 -11.57
N ASN A 64 6.56 -4.47 -10.62
CA ASN A 64 5.22 -5.05 -10.50
C ASN A 64 4.24 -4.11 -9.79
N PRO A 65 3.92 -2.95 -10.39
CA PRO A 65 3.17 -1.90 -9.71
C PRO A 65 1.77 -2.36 -9.29
N MET A 66 1.11 -3.17 -10.11
CA MET A 66 -0.25 -3.63 -9.82
C MET A 66 -0.32 -4.66 -8.69
N TYR A 67 0.81 -5.22 -8.25
CA TYR A 67 0.87 -6.01 -7.01
C TYR A 67 0.63 -5.14 -5.77
N LEU A 68 1.02 -3.86 -5.82
CA LEU A 68 0.78 -2.90 -4.74
C LEU A 68 -0.68 -2.45 -4.67
N PHE A 69 -1.35 -2.33 -5.82
CA PHE A 69 -2.67 -1.70 -5.93
C PHE A 69 -3.84 -2.68 -6.04
N ARG A 70 -3.68 -3.80 -6.77
CA ARG A 70 -4.74 -4.74 -7.20
C ARG A 70 -5.92 -4.07 -7.93
N GLY A 71 -6.70 -4.87 -8.64
CA GLY A 71 -7.82 -4.44 -9.47
C GLY A 71 -7.42 -4.14 -10.91
N GLU A 72 -8.32 -3.42 -11.59
CA GLU A 72 -8.16 -3.00 -12.99
C GLU A 72 -6.91 -2.14 -13.16
N ALA A 73 -6.14 -2.42 -14.21
CA ALA A 73 -4.95 -1.65 -14.53
C ALA A 73 -5.33 -0.37 -15.30
N PRO A 74 -4.91 0.83 -14.86
CA PRO A 74 -5.27 2.10 -15.49
C PRO A 74 -4.40 2.38 -16.73
N ILE A 75 -4.44 1.48 -17.72
CA ILE A 75 -3.52 1.48 -18.88
C ILE A 75 -3.65 2.77 -19.68
N HIS A 76 -4.87 3.26 -19.86
CA HIS A 76 -5.15 4.47 -20.64
C HIS A 76 -4.58 5.71 -19.97
N GLU A 77 -4.86 5.88 -18.69
CA GLU A 77 -4.37 6.99 -17.86
C GLU A 77 -2.85 6.95 -17.74
N PHE A 78 -2.27 5.75 -17.57
CA PHE A 78 -0.82 5.59 -17.46
C PHE A 78 -0.14 5.92 -18.80
N ALA A 79 -0.66 5.45 -19.94
CA ALA A 79 -0.09 5.77 -21.24
C ALA A 79 -0.15 7.30 -21.55
N ALA A 80 -1.15 8.00 -21.03
CA ALA A 80 -1.29 9.44 -21.22
C ALA A 80 -0.12 10.23 -20.59
N VAL A 81 0.40 9.78 -19.44
CA VAL A 81 1.50 10.46 -18.73
C VAL A 81 2.91 10.06 -19.18
N MET A 82 3.03 9.09 -20.09
CA MET A 82 4.34 8.61 -20.58
C MET A 82 4.84 9.35 -21.85
N PRO A 83 6.17 9.42 -22.06
CA PRO A 83 6.75 9.92 -23.32
C PRO A 83 6.26 9.17 -24.56
N ALA A 84 6.24 9.84 -25.72
CA ALA A 84 5.63 9.31 -26.95
C ALA A 84 6.08 7.89 -27.37
N PRO A 85 7.38 7.52 -27.30
CA PRO A 85 7.81 6.16 -27.65
C PRO A 85 7.22 5.10 -26.70
N VAL A 86 7.18 5.40 -25.41
CA VAL A 86 6.66 4.47 -24.38
C VAL A 86 5.14 4.38 -24.46
N ARG A 87 4.45 5.51 -24.66
CA ARG A 87 3.00 5.55 -24.88
C ARG A 87 2.57 4.65 -26.03
N TRP A 88 3.30 4.67 -27.15
CA TRP A 88 3.00 3.80 -28.29
C TRP A 88 3.27 2.34 -27.95
N GLY A 89 4.39 2.02 -27.28
CA GLY A 89 4.71 0.68 -26.81
C GLY A 89 3.65 0.09 -25.84
N MET A 90 3.09 0.90 -24.94
CA MET A 90 2.06 0.48 -23.99
C MET A 90 0.73 0.09 -24.64
N ARG A 91 0.43 0.63 -25.83
CA ARG A 91 -0.79 0.28 -26.59
C ARG A 91 -0.70 -1.10 -27.25
N THR A 92 0.49 -1.72 -27.27
CA THR A 92 0.70 -3.06 -27.80
C THR A 92 0.29 -4.15 -26.80
N PRO A 93 -0.03 -5.38 -27.24
CA PRO A 93 -0.31 -6.50 -26.32
C PRO A 93 0.81 -6.79 -25.32
N MET A 94 2.08 -6.57 -25.71
CA MET A 94 3.24 -6.74 -24.83
C MET A 94 3.25 -5.68 -23.72
N GLY A 95 2.94 -4.42 -24.08
CA GLY A 95 2.82 -3.32 -23.13
C GLY A 95 1.67 -3.49 -22.15
N LYS A 96 0.52 -3.98 -22.62
CA LYS A 96 -0.62 -4.35 -21.74
C LYS A 96 -0.25 -5.46 -20.76
N ARG A 97 0.60 -6.41 -21.16
CA ARG A 97 1.05 -7.53 -20.30
C ARG A 97 2.02 -7.09 -19.19
N PHE A 98 2.64 -5.92 -19.32
CA PHE A 98 3.51 -5.34 -18.28
C PHE A 98 2.70 -4.86 -17.07
N LEU A 99 1.56 -4.21 -17.30
CA LEU A 99 0.60 -3.85 -16.27
C LEU A 99 -0.36 -5.02 -16.02
N LYS A 100 0.12 -6.02 -15.27
CA LYS A 100 -0.69 -7.18 -14.88
C LYS A 100 -1.92 -6.74 -14.09
N GLU A 101 -3.02 -7.41 -14.31
CA GLU A 101 -4.18 -7.28 -13.43
C GLU A 101 -4.12 -8.35 -12.35
N TYR A 102 -4.57 -7.98 -11.17
CA TYR A 102 -4.72 -8.88 -10.05
C TYR A 102 -6.10 -8.66 -9.49
N GLU A 103 -6.80 -9.72 -9.10
CA GLU A 103 -8.09 -9.61 -8.46
C GLU A 103 -8.00 -8.70 -7.23
N PHE A 104 -8.98 -7.78 -7.12
CA PHE A 104 -9.11 -6.93 -5.95
C PHE A 104 -10.07 -7.57 -4.96
N HIS A 105 -9.63 -7.69 -3.73
CA HIS A 105 -10.46 -7.87 -2.55
C HIS A 105 -9.86 -7.04 -1.42
N GLU A 106 -10.68 -6.54 -0.48
CA GLU A 106 -10.13 -5.80 0.65
C GLU A 106 -9.18 -6.66 1.50
N ALA A 107 -8.17 -6.00 2.06
CA ALA A 107 -7.09 -6.60 2.81
C ALA A 107 -6.32 -7.68 2.01
N TYR A 108 -6.01 -7.42 0.73
CA TYR A 108 -5.31 -8.37 -0.15
C TYR A 108 -3.87 -8.76 0.24
N PHE A 109 -3.34 -8.23 1.33
CA PHE A 109 -2.09 -8.71 1.94
C PHE A 109 -2.31 -9.47 3.26
N LEU A 110 -3.55 -9.62 3.75
CA LEU A 110 -3.87 -10.22 5.04
C LEU A 110 -3.22 -11.58 5.21
N ASP A 111 -3.39 -12.50 4.26
CA ASP A 111 -2.84 -13.86 4.35
C ASP A 111 -1.32 -13.87 4.55
N LYS A 112 -0.61 -12.96 3.87
CA LYS A 112 0.85 -12.82 4.06
C LYS A 112 1.16 -12.13 5.37
N ALA A 113 0.42 -11.09 5.73
CA ALA A 113 0.61 -10.30 6.93
C ALA A 113 0.38 -11.13 8.21
N LEU A 114 -0.53 -12.10 8.19
CA LEU A 114 -0.75 -13.03 9.30
C LEU A 114 0.54 -13.80 9.65
N ARG A 115 1.33 -14.18 8.66
CA ARG A 115 2.64 -14.83 8.89
C ARG A 115 3.64 -13.92 9.62
N PHE A 116 3.58 -12.61 9.38
CA PHE A 116 4.37 -11.63 10.14
C PHE A 116 3.82 -11.48 11.56
N ARG A 117 2.50 -11.44 11.71
CA ARG A 117 1.87 -11.34 13.02
C ARG A 117 2.17 -12.56 13.91
N GLU A 118 2.25 -13.77 13.34
CA GLU A 118 2.64 -14.99 14.04
C GLU A 118 4.08 -14.96 14.57
N ARG A 119 4.98 -14.25 13.88
CA ARG A 119 6.43 -14.25 14.18
C ARG A 119 6.91 -13.03 14.98
N LEU A 120 6.23 -11.90 14.83
CA LEU A 120 6.59 -10.63 15.46
C LEU A 120 5.65 -10.35 16.62
N SER A 121 6.11 -9.61 17.61
CA SER A 121 5.36 -9.15 18.79
C SER A 121 5.09 -7.63 18.79
N MET A 122 5.91 -6.86 18.07
CA MET A 122 5.79 -5.41 17.97
C MET A 122 4.51 -4.97 17.24
N PRO A 123 4.09 -3.70 17.37
CA PRO A 123 2.92 -3.20 16.68
C PRO A 123 3.02 -3.30 15.15
N LEU A 124 1.96 -3.82 14.50
CA LEU A 124 1.90 -4.01 13.05
C LEU A 124 0.73 -3.25 12.41
N MET A 125 0.98 -2.65 11.24
CA MET A 125 -0.03 -1.98 10.43
C MET A 125 -0.35 -2.78 9.17
N LEU A 126 -1.61 -3.18 9.00
CA LEU A 126 -2.08 -3.90 7.81
C LEU A 126 -2.41 -2.93 6.67
N LEU A 127 -1.84 -3.14 5.48
CA LEU A 127 -2.24 -2.47 4.23
C LEU A 127 -2.92 -3.47 3.29
N GLY A 128 -3.83 -3.01 2.46
CA GLY A 128 -4.38 -3.86 1.39
C GLY A 128 -5.68 -3.36 0.79
N GLY A 129 -5.75 -2.06 0.46
CA GLY A 129 -6.99 -1.49 -0.08
C GLY A 129 -8.14 -1.42 0.92
N ILE A 130 -7.83 -1.25 2.21
CA ILE A 130 -8.82 -1.20 3.28
C ILE A 130 -9.68 0.06 3.14
N ASN A 131 -10.98 -0.14 3.12
CA ASN A 131 -11.98 0.91 2.91
C ASN A 131 -13.25 0.72 3.76
N ARG A 132 -13.53 -0.50 4.24
CA ARG A 132 -14.69 -0.81 5.08
C ARG A 132 -14.34 -1.02 6.54
N ARG A 133 -15.27 -0.60 7.43
CA ARG A 133 -15.20 -0.81 8.89
C ARG A 133 -15.05 -2.27 9.27
N ASP A 134 -15.82 -3.17 8.67
CA ASP A 134 -15.78 -4.61 8.99
C ASP A 134 -14.42 -5.24 8.65
N THR A 135 -13.77 -4.79 7.58
CA THR A 135 -12.38 -5.18 7.26
C THR A 135 -11.40 -4.69 8.33
N MET A 136 -11.59 -3.47 8.85
CA MET A 136 -10.75 -2.94 9.93
C MET A 136 -10.94 -3.74 11.21
N GLU A 137 -12.18 -4.00 11.61
CA GLU A 137 -12.52 -4.78 12.81
C GLU A 137 -11.94 -6.20 12.72
N ARG A 138 -12.04 -6.85 11.55
CA ARG A 138 -11.41 -8.15 11.30
C ARG A 138 -9.88 -8.09 11.41
N ALA A 139 -9.24 -7.03 10.92
CA ALA A 139 -7.79 -6.86 11.07
C ALA A 139 -7.40 -6.75 12.56
N MET A 140 -8.13 -5.95 13.35
CA MET A 140 -7.88 -5.83 14.78
C MET A 140 -8.09 -7.17 15.51
N ALA A 141 -9.13 -7.93 15.13
CA ALA A 141 -9.38 -9.27 15.68
C ALA A 141 -8.24 -10.27 15.38
N HIS A 142 -7.47 -10.06 14.32
CA HIS A 142 -6.26 -10.82 14.01
C HIS A 142 -4.99 -10.31 14.71
N GLY A 143 -5.08 -9.28 15.55
CA GLY A 143 -3.95 -8.75 16.34
C GLY A 143 -3.09 -7.72 15.61
N PHE A 144 -3.61 -7.11 14.54
CA PHE A 144 -2.99 -5.89 14.00
C PHE A 144 -3.41 -4.69 14.85
N ASP A 145 -2.48 -3.74 15.04
CA ASP A 145 -2.69 -2.56 15.87
C ASP A 145 -3.26 -1.39 15.05
N PHE A 146 -2.95 -1.39 13.75
CA PHE A 146 -3.37 -0.35 12.83
C PHE A 146 -3.77 -0.93 11.46
N VAL A 147 -4.55 -0.15 10.73
CA VAL A 147 -4.78 -0.33 9.29
C VAL A 147 -4.27 0.90 8.56
N ALA A 148 -3.56 0.69 7.46
CA ALA A 148 -3.05 1.75 6.61
C ALA A 148 -4.01 2.01 5.46
N MET A 149 -4.44 3.27 5.32
CA MET A 149 -5.37 3.72 4.28
C MET A 149 -4.70 4.77 3.39
N GLY A 150 -4.91 4.67 2.08
CA GLY A 150 -4.34 5.61 1.09
C GLY A 150 -5.40 6.11 0.13
N ARG A 151 -5.71 5.32 -0.90
CA ARG A 151 -6.70 5.67 -1.94
C ARG A 151 -8.10 5.98 -1.38
N ALA A 152 -8.49 5.32 -0.29
CA ALA A 152 -9.72 5.60 0.45
C ALA A 152 -9.79 7.07 0.89
N LEU A 153 -8.76 7.54 1.60
CA LEU A 153 -8.68 8.91 2.10
C LEU A 153 -8.42 9.94 0.99
N LEU A 154 -7.82 9.51 -0.12
CA LEU A 154 -7.67 10.37 -1.30
C LEU A 154 -9.00 10.65 -1.99
N ARG A 155 -9.92 9.67 -1.97
CA ARG A 155 -11.29 9.83 -2.49
C ARG A 155 -12.16 10.55 -1.47
N GLU A 156 -11.97 10.29 -0.19
CA GLU A 156 -12.85 10.78 0.86
C GLU A 156 -12.05 11.16 2.11
N PRO A 157 -11.58 12.41 2.22
CA PRO A 157 -10.73 12.84 3.33
C PRO A 157 -11.41 12.78 4.71
N THR A 158 -12.73 12.81 4.76
CA THR A 158 -13.54 12.76 6.00
C THR A 158 -13.80 11.34 6.50
N LEU A 159 -13.50 10.32 5.70
CA LEU A 159 -13.91 8.93 5.92
C LEU A 159 -13.64 8.43 7.35
N VAL A 160 -12.45 8.68 7.91
CA VAL A 160 -12.12 8.20 9.27
C VAL A 160 -13.08 8.77 10.32
N ASN A 161 -13.44 10.05 10.20
CA ASN A 161 -14.38 10.70 11.13
C ASN A 161 -15.81 10.17 10.93
N GLU A 162 -16.22 9.94 9.68
CA GLU A 162 -17.53 9.35 9.34
C GLU A 162 -17.67 7.93 9.87
N LEU A 163 -16.61 7.13 9.72
CA LEU A 163 -16.52 5.80 10.32
C LEU A 163 -16.63 5.93 11.83
N ILE A 164 -15.77 6.69 12.53
CA ILE A 164 -15.81 6.84 14.00
C ILE A 164 -17.20 7.25 14.50
N ALA A 165 -17.87 8.16 13.81
CA ALA A 165 -19.21 8.63 14.16
C ALA A 165 -20.34 7.62 13.87
N GLY A 166 -20.03 6.52 13.17
CA GLY A 166 -21.00 5.50 12.77
C GLY A 166 -21.96 5.95 11.66
N ARG A 167 -21.63 7.04 10.94
CA ARG A 167 -22.44 7.54 9.82
C ARG A 167 -22.20 6.77 8.54
N GLU A 168 -21.01 6.19 8.40
CA GLU A 168 -20.65 5.31 7.30
C GLU A 168 -20.05 3.99 7.80
N ALA A 169 -20.17 2.95 6.97
CA ALA A 169 -19.53 1.65 7.17
C ALA A 169 -18.44 1.36 6.12
N ALA A 170 -18.35 2.17 5.06
CA ALA A 170 -17.46 1.98 3.93
C ALA A 170 -17.24 3.31 3.21
N GLY A 171 -16.01 3.59 2.77
CA GLY A 171 -15.73 4.82 2.04
C GLY A 171 -16.05 4.76 0.55
N ALA A 172 -16.02 5.92 -0.11
CA ALA A 172 -16.43 6.07 -1.51
C ALA A 172 -15.38 5.60 -2.57
N CYS A 173 -14.25 5.03 -2.16
CA CYS A 173 -13.21 4.60 -3.10
C CYS A 173 -13.61 3.30 -3.83
N ILE A 174 -13.60 3.36 -5.17
CA ILE A 174 -13.93 2.21 -6.04
C ILE A 174 -12.71 1.42 -6.53
N HIS A 175 -11.52 1.73 -6.00
CA HIS A 175 -10.25 1.03 -6.33
C HIS A 175 -9.89 0.97 -7.83
N CYS A 176 -10.35 1.92 -8.65
CA CYS A 176 -10.12 1.98 -10.11
C CYS A 176 -8.66 2.26 -10.53
N ASN A 177 -7.77 2.56 -9.58
CA ASN A 177 -6.35 2.86 -9.81
C ASN A 177 -6.02 4.06 -10.70
N ARG A 178 -7.01 4.78 -11.22
CA ARG A 178 -6.82 5.98 -12.06
C ARG A 178 -6.13 7.14 -11.34
N CYS A 179 -6.07 7.11 -10.01
CA CYS A 179 -5.24 8.01 -9.22
C CYS A 179 -3.73 7.72 -9.34
N MET A 180 -3.33 6.47 -9.68
CA MET A 180 -1.93 6.04 -9.71
C MET A 180 -1.06 6.89 -10.67
N PRO A 181 -1.48 7.19 -11.92
CA PRO A 181 -0.67 8.01 -12.81
C PRO A 181 -0.59 9.49 -12.40
N THR A 182 -1.49 9.97 -11.55
CA THR A 182 -1.52 11.38 -11.12
C THR A 182 -0.31 11.77 -10.27
N ILE A 183 0.42 10.80 -9.70
CA ILE A 183 1.63 11.04 -8.88
C ILE A 183 2.70 11.89 -9.58
N TYR A 184 2.72 11.90 -10.92
CA TYR A 184 3.67 12.70 -11.71
C TYR A 184 3.25 14.17 -11.88
N SER A 185 2.02 14.53 -11.51
CA SER A 185 1.45 15.87 -11.68
C SER A 185 0.84 16.45 -10.39
N GLY A 186 0.71 15.65 -9.35
CA GLY A 186 -0.02 15.97 -8.12
C GLY A 186 -1.03 14.86 -7.83
N THR A 187 -0.75 14.09 -6.78
CA THR A 187 -1.57 12.94 -6.38
C THR A 187 -2.99 13.37 -6.04
N ARG A 188 -3.98 12.85 -6.78
CA ARG A 188 -5.41 13.15 -6.58
C ARG A 188 -6.29 11.99 -7.00
N CYS A 189 -7.52 11.97 -6.50
CA CYS A 189 -8.56 11.08 -7.00
C CYS A 189 -9.24 11.73 -8.20
N VAL A 190 -9.16 11.09 -9.38
CA VAL A 190 -9.77 11.63 -10.61
C VAL A 190 -11.29 11.62 -10.58
N GLU A 191 -11.90 10.83 -9.69
CA GLU A 191 -13.35 10.76 -9.54
C GLU A 191 -13.91 11.96 -8.76
N LEU A 192 -13.04 12.75 -8.10
CA LEU A 192 -13.44 13.97 -7.37
C LEU A 192 -13.58 15.18 -8.29
N GLU A 193 -12.96 15.16 -9.47
CA GLU A 193 -13.12 16.21 -10.46
C GLU A 193 -14.50 16.02 -11.13
N PRO A 194 -15.33 17.08 -11.25
CA PRO A 194 -16.41 17.05 -12.23
C PRO A 194 -15.75 16.78 -13.59
N LEU A 195 -16.24 15.80 -14.35
CA LEU A 195 -15.79 15.57 -15.73
C LEU A 195 -15.72 16.92 -16.43
N ALA A 196 -14.50 17.37 -16.75
CA ALA A 196 -14.32 18.58 -17.52
C ALA A 196 -14.90 18.31 -18.91
N HIS A 197 -16.15 18.73 -19.11
CA HIS A 197 -16.70 18.92 -20.43
C HIS A 197 -15.84 19.99 -21.12
N ASN A 198 -15.11 19.58 -22.15
CA ASN A 198 -14.67 20.41 -23.26
C ASN A 198 -14.59 19.52 -24.50
#